data_AF-F3C3R0-F1
#
_entry.id   AF-F3C3R0-F1
#
_cell.length_a   1.000
_cell.length_b   1.000
_cell.length_c   1.000
_cell.angle_alpha   90.00
_cell.angle_beta   90.00
_cell.angle_gamma   90.00
#
_symmetry.space_group_name_H-M   'P 1'
#
loop_
_entity.id
_entity.type
_entity.pdbx_description
1 polymer ?
#
loop_
_entity_poly.entity_id
_entity_poly.type
_entity_poly.pdbx_seq_one_letter_code
_entity_poly.pdbx_strand_id
1 'polypeptide(L)'
;MPTPRTVRPEVVTLLASAFLLLGFNINLWQHLFAITSSDAKGLAMRFAFGLMIFCVFNIVLTLLAFRRVFKPVVIALFMISAGVVYFMTEYGVMIDAGMFRNFAETNVTEVQGLLSFKLALYIVLLGVLPSLILWKLPISYRRWHLELFSKLVVGVVCCVAIGGVALANYQGLSSLFRNHHELRLMVVPSNYIGASLGYLSEQVISAQRPFAKIGEDAKRSADWATHARKSLTVLVVGESARAENFGILGYGRDTTPNLNKESGLVAFTDVYSCGTETAVSVPCMFSNMGRKNYNATKARNQEGLLDVLKRAGIEVVWRDNQAGCKGTCDRVTFQDVSN
;
A
#
# COMPACT_ATOMS: atom_id res chain seq x y z
N MET A 1 27.35 38.67 -13.63
CA MET A 1 26.33 37.60 -13.46
C MET A 1 25.26 38.13 -12.51
N PRO A 2 23.97 38.20 -12.90
CA PRO A 2 22.93 38.69 -12.00
C PRO A 2 22.86 37.75 -10.79
N THR A 3 22.92 38.31 -9.58
CA THR A 3 22.74 37.57 -8.34
C THR A 3 21.38 36.87 -8.38
N PRO A 4 21.30 35.55 -8.12
CA PRO A 4 20.03 34.86 -8.23
C PRO A 4 19.08 35.44 -7.18
N ARG A 5 17.92 35.93 -7.63
CA ARG A 5 16.88 36.49 -6.74
C ARG A 5 16.52 35.42 -5.71
N THR A 6 16.80 35.71 -4.44
CA THR A 6 16.47 34.82 -3.34
C THR A 6 14.96 34.70 -3.20
N VAL A 7 14.45 33.47 -3.12
CA VAL A 7 13.01 33.20 -2.97
C VAL A 7 12.68 33.00 -1.50
N ARG A 8 11.52 33.50 -1.10
CA ARG A 8 10.99 33.35 0.26
C ARG A 8 10.51 31.91 0.51
N PRO A 9 10.78 31.29 1.67
CA PRO A 9 10.36 29.93 1.98
C PRO A 9 8.87 29.68 1.74
N GLU A 10 8.01 30.66 2.06
CA GLU A 10 6.55 30.58 1.93
C GLU A 10 6.11 30.47 0.46
N VAL A 11 6.84 31.11 -0.46
CA VAL A 11 6.57 30.97 -1.90
C VAL A 11 6.97 29.59 -2.37
N VAL A 12 8.08 29.05 -1.85
CA VAL A 12 8.54 27.70 -2.20
C VAL A 12 7.60 26.64 -1.67
N THR A 13 7.06 26.78 -0.44
CA THR A 13 6.06 25.85 0.10
C THR A 13 4.78 25.89 -0.71
N LEU A 14 4.29 27.08 -1.08
CA LEU A 14 3.09 27.22 -1.93
C LEU A 14 3.27 26.54 -3.30
N LEU A 15 4.40 26.78 -3.97
CA LEU A 15 4.71 26.16 -5.26
C LEU A 15 4.87 24.64 -5.14
N ALA A 16 5.54 24.17 -4.08
CA ALA A 16 5.69 22.75 -3.82
C ALA A 16 4.33 22.09 -3.52
N SER A 17 3.46 22.71 -2.73
CA SER A 17 2.11 22.21 -2.46
C SER A 17 1.23 22.16 -3.71
N ALA A 18 1.33 23.19 -4.57
CA ALA A 18 0.62 23.20 -5.84
C ALA A 18 1.13 22.08 -6.76
N PHE A 19 2.45 21.90 -6.83
CA PHE A 19 3.05 20.82 -7.62
C PHE A 19 2.67 19.43 -7.05
N LEU A 20 2.64 19.27 -5.72
CA LEU A 20 2.17 18.02 -5.11
C LEU A 20 0.73 17.70 -5.53
N LEU A 21 -0.16 18.68 -5.39
CA LEU A 21 -1.58 18.54 -5.69
C LEU A 21 -1.87 18.35 -7.19
N LEU A 22 -1.17 19.04 -8.08
CA LEU A 22 -1.47 18.98 -9.51
C LEU A 22 -0.67 17.86 -10.21
N GLY A 23 0.58 17.66 -9.82
CA GLY A 23 1.49 16.71 -10.47
C GLY A 23 1.31 15.27 -10.03
N PHE A 24 1.15 15.02 -8.72
CA PHE A 24 1.12 13.64 -8.19
C PHE A 24 -0.26 13.11 -7.82
N ASN A 25 -1.31 13.94 -7.88
CA ASN A 25 -2.67 13.53 -7.53
C ASN A 25 -3.58 13.38 -8.76
N ILE A 26 -3.05 12.99 -9.92
CA ILE A 26 -3.85 12.85 -11.15
C ILE A 26 -4.98 11.84 -11.00
N ASN A 27 -4.74 10.70 -10.33
CA ASN A 27 -5.76 9.68 -10.05
C ASN A 27 -6.88 10.22 -9.16
N LEU A 28 -6.53 11.00 -8.14
CA LEU A 28 -7.51 11.68 -7.29
C LEU A 28 -8.41 12.59 -8.11
N TRP A 29 -7.82 13.38 -9.02
CA TRP A 29 -8.59 14.26 -9.89
C TRP A 29 -9.50 13.47 -10.83
N GLN A 30 -8.99 12.46 -11.53
CA GLN A 30 -9.79 11.61 -12.42
C GLN A 30 -10.98 10.98 -11.69
N HIS A 31 -10.74 10.44 -10.49
CA HIS A 31 -11.80 9.85 -9.67
C HIS A 31 -12.80 10.91 -9.21
N LEU A 32 -12.34 12.08 -8.77
CA LEU A 32 -13.20 13.19 -8.37
C LEU A 32 -14.05 13.70 -9.53
N PHE A 33 -13.51 13.76 -10.75
CA PHE A 33 -14.24 14.09 -11.97
C PHE A 33 -15.32 13.06 -12.30
N ALA A 34 -15.09 11.77 -12.02
CA ALA A 34 -16.04 10.70 -12.27
C ALA A 34 -17.22 10.69 -11.27
N ILE A 35 -16.98 11.03 -10.00
CA ILE A 35 -18.01 10.93 -8.94
C ILE A 35 -18.81 12.22 -8.69
N THR A 36 -18.34 13.37 -9.20
CA THR A 36 -19.02 14.67 -9.03
C THR A 36 -19.68 15.12 -10.32
N SER A 37 -20.83 15.80 -10.24
CA SER A 37 -21.53 16.29 -11.44
C SER A 37 -20.73 17.36 -12.18
N SER A 38 -21.02 17.53 -13.48
CA SER A 38 -20.36 18.53 -14.33
C SER A 38 -20.94 19.94 -14.16
N ASP A 39 -21.89 20.14 -13.24
CA ASP A 39 -22.55 21.42 -13.00
C ASP A 39 -21.68 22.37 -12.15
N ALA A 40 -22.11 23.62 -12.05
CA ALA A 40 -21.46 24.63 -11.20
C ALA A 40 -21.24 24.17 -9.74
N LYS A 41 -22.18 23.37 -9.19
CA LYS A 41 -22.05 22.79 -7.85
C LYS A 41 -20.93 21.77 -7.76
N GLY A 42 -20.79 20.89 -8.76
CA GLY A 42 -19.69 19.92 -8.80
C GLY A 42 -18.34 20.59 -9.01
N LEU A 43 -18.27 21.64 -9.83
CA LEU A 43 -17.06 22.44 -9.98
C LEU A 43 -16.65 23.14 -8.67
N ALA A 44 -17.61 23.75 -7.97
CA ALA A 44 -17.38 24.38 -6.67
C ALA A 44 -16.88 23.36 -5.64
N MET A 45 -17.42 22.15 -5.65
CA MET A 45 -17.01 21.04 -4.78
C MET A 45 -15.59 20.54 -5.07
N ARG A 46 -15.22 20.39 -6.35
CA ARG A 46 -13.85 20.04 -6.77
C ARG A 46 -12.84 21.09 -6.33
N PHE A 47 -13.17 22.37 -6.55
CA PHE A 47 -12.33 23.48 -6.12
C PHE A 47 -12.20 23.52 -4.59
N ALA A 48 -13.32 23.35 -3.88
CA ALA A 48 -13.35 23.29 -2.43
C ALA A 48 -12.43 22.20 -1.87
N PHE A 49 -12.56 20.98 -2.39
CA PHE A 49 -11.75 19.84 -1.99
C PHE A 49 -10.27 20.03 -2.35
N GLY A 50 -9.97 20.52 -3.55
CA GLY A 50 -8.62 20.85 -3.98
C GLY A 50 -7.97 21.92 -3.11
N LEU A 51 -8.68 23.00 -2.78
CA LEU A 51 -8.18 24.05 -1.90
C LEU A 51 -7.90 23.51 -0.49
N MET A 52 -8.75 22.63 0.03
CA MET A 52 -8.55 22.00 1.32
C MET A 52 -7.24 21.20 1.35
N ILE A 53 -7.01 20.33 0.35
CA ILE A 53 -5.77 19.53 0.26
C ILE A 53 -4.56 20.44 0.07
N PHE A 54 -4.66 21.46 -0.80
CA PHE A 54 -3.60 22.43 -1.01
C PHE A 54 -3.20 23.13 0.29
N CYS A 55 -4.18 23.60 1.07
CA CYS A 55 -3.95 24.24 2.36
C CYS A 55 -3.31 23.28 3.36
N VAL A 56 -3.76 22.02 3.44
CA VAL A 56 -3.15 21.00 4.31
C VAL A 56 -1.68 20.74 3.93
N PHE A 57 -1.40 20.54 2.64
CA PHE A 57 -0.01 20.38 2.16
C PHE A 57 0.83 21.60 2.50
N ASN A 58 0.31 22.81 2.30
CA ASN A 58 1.07 24.02 2.56
C ASN A 58 1.33 24.21 4.06
N ILE A 59 0.37 23.89 4.95
CA ILE A 59 0.59 23.89 6.40
C ILE A 59 1.73 22.94 6.76
N VAL A 60 1.66 21.69 6.31
CA VAL A 60 2.67 20.66 6.64
C VAL A 60 4.05 21.06 6.12
N LEU A 61 4.16 21.47 4.85
CA LEU A 61 5.44 21.91 4.28
C LEU A 61 5.99 23.16 4.97
N THR A 62 5.12 24.09 5.36
CA THR A 62 5.50 25.31 6.10
C THR A 62 6.01 24.97 7.50
N LEU A 63 5.40 24.01 8.19
CA LEU A 63 5.89 23.53 9.49
C LEU A 63 7.27 22.86 9.35
N LEU A 64 7.50 22.12 8.26
CA LEU A 64 8.78 21.46 7.97
C LEU A 64 9.82 22.38 7.31
N ALA A 65 9.48 23.66 7.07
CA ALA A 65 10.33 24.62 6.38
C ALA A 65 11.47 25.14 7.29
N PHE A 66 12.39 24.25 7.70
CA PHE A 66 13.63 24.60 8.40
C PHE A 66 14.83 24.50 7.44
N ARG A 67 15.84 25.34 7.65
CA ARG A 67 17.00 25.51 6.75
C ARG A 67 17.68 24.21 6.30
N ARG A 68 17.82 23.22 7.19
CA ARG A 68 18.50 21.94 6.90
C ARG A 68 17.55 20.80 6.52
N VAL A 69 16.27 20.93 6.85
CA VAL A 69 15.28 19.83 6.73
C VAL A 69 14.43 19.99 5.48
N PHE A 70 14.09 21.23 5.11
CA PHE A 70 13.11 21.52 4.07
C PHE A 70 13.48 20.91 2.71
N LYS A 71 14.68 21.20 2.19
CA LYS A 71 15.12 20.72 0.87
C LYS A 71 15.18 19.18 0.81
N PRO A 72 15.87 18.47 1.73
CA PRO A 72 15.89 17.01 1.71
C PRO A 72 14.50 16.37 1.78
N VAL A 73 13.63 16.89 2.64
CA VAL A 73 12.27 16.34 2.79
C VAL A 73 11.46 16.51 1.51
N VAL A 74 11.42 17.72 0.93
CA VAL A 74 10.63 17.95 -0.29
C VAL A 74 11.18 17.16 -1.48
N ILE A 75 12.50 17.02 -1.60
CA ILE A 75 13.14 16.17 -2.63
C ILE A 75 12.72 14.70 -2.44
N ALA A 76 12.78 14.19 -1.21
CA ALA A 76 12.32 12.83 -0.92
C ALA A 76 10.84 12.65 -1.26
N LEU A 77 10.00 13.63 -0.91
CA LEU A 77 8.57 13.61 -1.26
C LEU A 77 8.37 13.55 -2.78
N PHE A 78 9.08 14.37 -3.58
CA PHE A 78 8.95 14.34 -5.04
C PHE A 78 9.41 13.01 -5.65
N MET A 79 10.54 12.47 -5.18
CA MET A 79 11.07 11.20 -5.69
C MET A 79 10.14 10.03 -5.38
N ILE A 80 9.66 9.93 -4.14
CA ILE A 80 8.74 8.86 -3.73
C ILE A 80 7.38 9.03 -4.43
N SER A 81 6.84 10.25 -4.47
CA SER A 81 5.55 10.54 -5.10
C SER A 81 5.55 10.25 -6.60
N ALA A 82 6.68 10.42 -7.29
CA ALA A 82 6.81 10.07 -8.70
C ALA A 82 6.66 8.56 -8.95
N GLY A 83 7.25 7.72 -8.09
CA GLY A 83 7.07 6.26 -8.17
C GLY A 83 5.65 5.85 -7.79
N VAL A 84 5.12 6.42 -6.70
CA VAL A 84 3.76 6.13 -6.24
C VAL A 84 2.72 6.49 -7.29
N VAL A 85 2.79 7.69 -7.90
CA VAL A 85 1.79 8.08 -8.90
C VAL A 85 1.86 7.21 -10.15
N TYR A 86 3.05 6.71 -10.53
CA TYR A 86 3.18 5.75 -11.63
C TYR A 86 2.41 4.45 -11.32
N PHE A 87 2.65 3.84 -10.15
CA PHE A 87 1.98 2.60 -9.77
C PHE A 87 0.47 2.78 -9.61
N MET A 88 0.03 3.91 -9.06
CA MET A 88 -1.39 4.23 -8.97
C MET A 88 -2.03 4.40 -10.36
N THR A 89 -1.36 5.04 -11.30
CA THR A 89 -1.92 5.36 -12.63
C THR A 89 -1.92 4.15 -13.57
N GLU A 90 -0.81 3.42 -13.66
CA GLU A 90 -0.68 2.32 -14.63
C GLU A 90 -1.24 1.00 -14.10
N TYR A 91 -1.18 0.76 -12.78
CA TYR A 91 -1.63 -0.51 -12.18
C TYR A 91 -2.93 -0.36 -11.36
N GLY A 92 -3.47 0.85 -11.18
CA GLY A 92 -4.68 1.08 -10.40
C GLY A 92 -4.53 0.75 -8.91
N VAL A 93 -3.28 0.71 -8.43
CA VAL A 93 -2.97 0.31 -7.06
C VAL A 93 -3.37 1.41 -6.07
N MET A 94 -4.00 1.03 -4.95
CA MET A 94 -4.21 1.93 -3.81
C MET A 94 -3.11 1.72 -2.78
N ILE A 95 -2.57 2.83 -2.23
CA ILE A 95 -1.49 2.76 -1.24
C ILE A 95 -2.08 2.74 0.17
N ASP A 96 -2.29 1.54 0.70
CA ASP A 96 -2.64 1.29 2.09
C ASP A 96 -1.51 0.54 2.82
N ALA A 97 -1.73 0.19 4.09
CA ALA A 97 -0.76 -0.53 4.90
C ALA A 97 -0.43 -1.95 4.34
N GLY A 98 -1.38 -2.59 3.64
CA GLY A 98 -1.16 -3.88 2.97
C GLY A 98 -0.24 -3.74 1.77
N MET A 99 -0.48 -2.73 0.94
CA MET A 99 0.39 -2.41 -0.19
C MET A 99 1.81 -2.03 0.27
N PHE A 100 1.94 -1.28 1.37
CA PHE A 100 3.25 -1.00 1.95
C PHE A 100 3.95 -2.26 2.48
N ARG A 101 3.18 -3.22 3.04
CA ARG A 101 3.70 -4.54 3.42
C ARG A 101 4.18 -5.32 2.21
N ASN A 102 3.44 -5.34 1.10
CA ASN A 102 3.92 -5.97 -0.14
C ASN A 102 5.24 -5.36 -0.60
N PHE A 103 5.35 -4.03 -0.59
CA PHE A 103 6.60 -3.33 -0.92
C PHE A 103 7.74 -3.70 0.04
N ALA A 104 7.46 -3.84 1.34
CA ALA A 104 8.48 -4.19 2.34
C ALA A 104 8.92 -5.66 2.30
N GLU A 105 8.06 -6.57 1.81
CA GLU A 105 8.28 -8.03 1.76
C GLU A 105 8.57 -8.58 0.36
N THR A 106 8.72 -7.69 -0.63
CA THR A 106 9.08 -8.05 -2.01
C THR A 106 10.56 -8.42 -2.10
N ASN A 107 10.95 -9.12 -3.17
CA ASN A 107 12.34 -9.46 -3.46
C ASN A 107 12.85 -8.75 -4.74
N VAL A 108 14.14 -8.93 -5.06
CA VAL A 108 14.77 -8.27 -6.21
C VAL A 108 14.17 -8.73 -7.54
N THR A 109 13.84 -10.02 -7.68
CA THR A 109 13.28 -10.58 -8.92
C THR A 109 11.87 -10.07 -9.19
N GLU A 110 11.03 -9.92 -8.17
CA GLU A 110 9.71 -9.27 -8.26
C GLU A 110 9.85 -7.80 -8.70
N VAL A 111 10.76 -7.04 -8.08
CA VAL A 111 10.99 -5.62 -8.42
C VAL A 111 11.49 -5.45 -9.85
N GLN A 112 12.39 -6.33 -10.32
CA GLN A 112 12.92 -6.28 -11.68
C GLN A 112 11.80 -6.43 -12.72
N GLY A 113 10.80 -7.28 -12.46
CA GLY A 113 9.63 -7.43 -13.33
C GLY A 113 8.75 -6.17 -13.44
N LEU A 114 8.88 -5.22 -12.50
CA LEU A 114 8.13 -3.97 -12.47
C LEU A 114 8.87 -2.79 -13.13
N LEU A 115 10.17 -2.95 -13.45
CA LEU A 115 10.95 -1.90 -14.09
C LEU A 115 10.50 -1.68 -15.53
N SER A 116 10.21 -0.42 -15.88
CA SER A 116 9.79 -0.05 -17.23
C SER A 116 10.37 1.29 -17.66
N PHE A 117 10.45 1.52 -18.97
CA PHE A 117 10.84 2.82 -19.51
C PHE A 117 9.88 3.95 -19.07
N LYS A 118 8.58 3.65 -18.97
CA LYS A 118 7.58 4.59 -18.47
C LYS A 118 7.87 4.99 -17.02
N LEU A 119 8.20 4.03 -16.15
CA LEU A 119 8.57 4.31 -14.76
C LEU A 119 9.76 5.28 -14.70
N ALA A 120 10.80 5.03 -15.50
CA ALA A 120 11.95 5.93 -15.58
C ALA A 120 11.55 7.35 -15.99
N LEU A 121 10.64 7.48 -16.97
CA LEU A 121 10.13 8.79 -17.42
C LEU A 121 9.40 9.53 -16.29
N TYR A 122 8.54 8.85 -15.53
CA TYR A 122 7.84 9.43 -14.38
C TYR A 122 8.82 9.91 -13.31
N ILE A 123 9.81 9.08 -12.95
CA ILE A 123 10.84 9.44 -11.97
C ILE A 123 11.64 10.65 -12.44
N VAL A 124 12.04 10.71 -13.71
CA VAL A 124 12.85 11.82 -14.24
C VAL A 124 12.04 13.12 -14.30
N LEU A 125 10.84 13.09 -14.89
CA LEU A 125 10.04 14.29 -15.14
C LEU A 125 9.39 14.84 -13.87
N LEU A 126 8.82 13.98 -13.03
CA LEU A 126 8.09 14.39 -11.83
C LEU A 126 8.93 14.33 -10.56
N GLY A 127 9.99 13.54 -10.52
CA GLY A 127 10.88 13.43 -9.36
C GLY A 127 12.16 14.26 -9.51
N VAL A 128 13.05 13.85 -10.42
CA VAL A 128 14.42 14.37 -10.55
C VAL A 128 14.43 15.83 -11.00
N LEU A 129 13.72 16.17 -12.07
CA LEU A 129 13.69 17.53 -12.63
C LEU A 129 13.24 18.59 -11.60
N PRO A 130 12.07 18.47 -10.94
CA PRO A 130 11.65 19.44 -9.92
C PRO A 130 12.56 19.43 -8.70
N SER A 131 13.15 18.28 -8.34
CA SER A 131 14.13 18.18 -7.24
C SER A 131 15.41 18.96 -7.55
N LEU A 132 15.92 18.91 -8.78
CA LEU A 132 17.09 19.67 -9.22
C LEU A 132 16.81 21.19 -9.23
N ILE A 133 15.61 21.60 -9.65
CA ILE A 133 15.18 23.00 -9.61
C ILE A 133 15.17 23.48 -8.15
N LEU A 134 14.55 22.72 -7.24
CA LEU A 134 14.49 23.06 -5.81
C LEU A 134 15.88 23.09 -5.17
N TRP A 135 16.76 22.17 -5.53
CA TRP A 135 18.13 22.12 -5.02
C TRP A 135 18.89 23.40 -5.37
N LYS A 136 18.81 23.85 -6.63
CA LYS A 136 19.48 25.06 -7.13
C LYS A 136 18.86 26.37 -6.63
N LEU A 137 17.63 26.34 -6.12
CA LEU A 137 16.94 27.55 -5.68
C LEU A 137 17.56 28.13 -4.38
N PRO A 138 18.01 29.39 -4.36
CA PRO A 138 18.51 30.02 -3.15
C PRO A 138 17.33 30.48 -2.27
N ILE A 139 17.19 29.86 -1.10
CA ILE A 139 16.14 30.14 -0.12
C ILE A 139 16.71 31.05 0.97
N SER A 140 16.10 32.22 1.17
CA SER A 140 16.50 33.15 2.23
C SER A 140 15.63 32.95 3.47
N TYR A 141 16.22 32.41 4.53
CA TYR A 141 15.55 32.20 5.82
C TYR A 141 15.65 33.45 6.70
N ARG A 142 14.58 33.76 7.44
CA ARG A 142 14.52 34.91 8.35
C ARG A 142 15.11 34.55 9.72
N ARG A 143 15.18 35.53 10.61
CA ARG A 143 15.42 35.28 12.04
C ARG A 143 14.29 34.41 12.59
N TRP A 144 14.62 33.50 13.52
CA TRP A 144 13.72 32.43 13.98
C TRP A 144 12.34 32.92 14.47
N HIS A 145 12.25 34.07 15.14
CA HIS A 145 10.98 34.63 15.63
C HIS A 145 10.09 35.16 14.48
N LEU A 146 10.68 35.84 13.50
CA LEU A 146 9.96 36.31 12.31
C LEU A 146 9.53 35.14 11.41
N GLU A 147 10.34 34.09 11.37
CA GLU A 147 10.02 32.85 10.67
C GLU A 147 8.86 32.12 11.36
N LEU A 148 8.88 32.02 12.69
CA LEU A 148 7.80 31.41 13.47
C LEU A 148 6.48 32.19 13.31
N PHE A 149 6.54 33.53 13.34
CA PHE A 149 5.37 34.37 13.07
C PHE A 149 4.84 34.16 11.65
N SER A 150 5.71 34.11 10.64
CA SER A 150 5.30 33.83 9.26
C SER A 150 4.62 32.47 9.12
N LYS A 151 5.18 31.43 9.77
CA LYS A 151 4.58 30.08 9.83
C LYS A 151 3.21 30.10 10.48
N LEU A 152 3.04 30.85 11.57
CA LEU A 152 1.76 31.03 12.25
C LEU A 152 0.74 31.73 11.35
N VAL A 153 1.12 32.82 10.67
CA VAL A 153 0.23 33.53 9.74
C VAL A 153 -0.21 32.63 8.59
N VAL A 154 0.72 31.93 7.95
CA VAL A 154 0.40 30.98 6.86
C VAL A 154 -0.53 29.87 7.37
N GLY A 155 -0.27 29.34 8.58
CA GLY A 155 -1.12 28.35 9.22
C GLY A 155 -2.54 28.85 9.44
N VAL A 156 -2.70 30.02 10.05
CA VAL A 156 -4.01 30.65 10.30
C VAL A 156 -4.75 30.91 8.99
N VAL A 157 -4.09 31.48 7.98
CA VAL A 157 -4.70 31.74 6.67
C VAL A 157 -5.20 30.44 6.02
N CYS A 158 -4.40 29.37 6.05
CA CYS A 158 -4.80 28.08 5.52
C CYS A 158 -5.96 27.47 6.32
N CYS A 159 -5.94 27.57 7.65
CA CYS A 159 -7.04 27.08 8.49
C CYS A 159 -8.35 27.84 8.24
N VAL A 160 -8.28 29.17 8.08
CA VAL A 160 -9.45 30.00 7.74
C VAL A 160 -9.96 29.64 6.34
N ALA A 161 -9.09 29.42 5.37
CA ALA A 161 -9.49 28.98 4.02
C ALA A 161 -10.18 27.60 4.05
N ILE A 162 -9.61 26.64 4.79
CA ILE A 162 -10.22 25.31 4.99
C ILE A 162 -11.59 25.46 5.65
N GLY A 163 -11.69 26.22 6.75
CA GLY A 163 -12.94 26.42 7.49
C GLY A 163 -14.01 27.12 6.64
N GLY A 164 -13.63 28.18 5.91
CA GLY A 164 -14.54 28.90 5.03
C GLY A 164 -15.11 28.03 3.92
N VAL A 165 -14.25 27.22 3.28
CA VAL A 165 -14.69 26.28 2.24
C VAL A 165 -15.51 25.13 2.81
N ALA A 166 -15.13 24.59 3.96
CA ALA A 166 -15.86 23.52 4.63
C ALA A 166 -17.26 23.96 5.05
N LEU A 167 -17.42 25.20 5.55
CA LEU A 167 -18.72 25.76 5.90
C LEU A 167 -19.56 26.06 4.65
N ALA A 168 -18.96 26.61 3.58
CA ALA A 168 -19.66 26.91 2.34
C ALA A 168 -20.17 25.66 1.60
N ASN A 169 -19.45 24.53 1.69
CA ASN A 169 -19.79 23.28 1.00
C ASN A 169 -19.97 22.08 1.95
N TYR A 170 -20.47 22.31 3.16
CA TYR A 170 -20.53 21.30 4.22
C TYR A 170 -21.24 20.01 3.82
N GLN A 171 -22.45 20.11 3.25
CA GLN A 171 -23.24 18.94 2.86
C GLN A 171 -22.55 18.12 1.77
N GLY A 172 -21.97 18.79 0.77
CA GLY A 172 -21.24 18.14 -0.32
C GLY A 172 -19.98 17.43 0.18
N LEU A 173 -19.13 18.13 0.92
CA LEU A 173 -17.88 17.58 1.46
C LEU A 173 -18.13 16.45 2.45
N SER A 174 -19.11 16.58 3.34
CA SER A 174 -19.47 15.54 4.31
C SER A 174 -19.98 14.28 3.60
N SER A 175 -20.84 14.42 2.58
CA SER A 175 -21.29 13.30 1.75
C SER A 175 -20.12 12.62 1.02
N LEU A 176 -19.21 13.41 0.44
CA LEU A 176 -18.03 12.88 -0.25
C LEU A 176 -17.14 12.05 0.68
N PHE A 177 -16.79 12.59 1.85
CA PHE A 177 -15.93 11.90 2.80
C PHE A 177 -16.57 10.65 3.41
N ARG A 178 -17.91 10.62 3.52
CA ARG A 178 -18.66 9.47 4.05
C ARG A 178 -18.88 8.37 3.03
N ASN A 179 -19.12 8.73 1.78
CA ASN A 179 -19.42 7.75 0.73
C ASN A 179 -18.17 7.27 -0.01
N HIS A 180 -17.09 8.07 -0.01
CA HIS A 180 -15.85 7.78 -0.74
C HIS A 180 -14.64 7.77 0.19
N HIS A 181 -14.62 6.82 1.12
CA HIS A 181 -13.51 6.65 2.06
C HIS A 181 -12.17 6.33 1.38
N GLU A 182 -12.21 5.78 0.16
CA GLU A 182 -11.07 5.48 -0.70
C GLU A 182 -10.26 6.73 -1.09
N LEU A 183 -10.87 7.92 -1.12
CA LEU A 183 -10.19 9.16 -1.50
C LEU A 183 -8.94 9.42 -0.65
N ARG A 184 -8.96 9.07 0.65
CA ARG A 184 -7.81 9.26 1.53
C ARG A 184 -6.59 8.43 1.12
N LEU A 185 -6.81 7.26 0.49
CA LEU A 185 -5.75 6.38 -0.01
C LEU A 185 -5.20 6.86 -1.36
N MET A 186 -5.92 7.77 -2.02
CA MET A 186 -5.51 8.36 -3.30
C MET A 186 -4.66 9.63 -3.15
N VAL A 187 -4.70 10.29 -1.99
CA VAL A 187 -3.98 11.56 -1.78
C VAL A 187 -2.48 11.31 -1.55
N VAL A 188 -1.66 11.66 -2.54
CA VAL A 188 -0.19 11.61 -2.50
C VAL A 188 0.34 12.97 -2.03
N PRO A 189 1.22 13.06 -1.02
CA PRO A 189 1.98 11.98 -0.38
C PRO A 189 1.38 11.39 0.92
N SER A 190 0.21 11.85 1.36
CA SER A 190 -0.34 11.42 2.66
C SER A 190 -0.63 9.91 2.74
N ASN A 191 -0.95 9.27 1.62
CA ASN A 191 -1.26 7.85 1.55
C ASN A 191 -0.09 6.97 1.98
N TYR A 192 1.09 7.10 1.37
CA TYR A 192 2.25 6.28 1.70
C TYR A 192 2.86 6.66 3.05
N ILE A 193 2.72 7.91 3.50
CA ILE A 193 3.11 8.31 4.86
C ILE A 193 2.21 7.61 5.88
N GLY A 194 0.89 7.66 5.69
CA GLY A 194 -0.06 6.96 6.57
C GLY A 194 0.12 5.44 6.55
N ALA A 195 0.34 4.85 5.37
CA ALA A 195 0.58 3.43 5.20
C ALA A 195 1.87 2.96 5.92
N SER A 196 2.97 3.71 5.78
CA SER A 196 4.23 3.37 6.45
C SER A 196 4.13 3.49 7.97
N LEU A 197 3.46 4.53 8.49
CA LEU A 197 3.19 4.66 9.93
C LEU A 197 2.29 3.55 10.46
N GLY A 198 1.25 3.18 9.71
CA GLY A 198 0.36 2.07 10.05
C GLY A 198 1.11 0.74 10.12
N TYR A 199 1.93 0.44 9.12
CA TYR A 199 2.76 -0.76 9.09
C TYR A 199 3.77 -0.81 10.24
N LEU A 200 4.46 0.30 10.54
CA LEU A 200 5.39 0.38 11.66
C LEU A 200 4.68 0.18 13.00
N SER A 201 3.49 0.75 13.18
CA SER A 201 2.67 0.54 14.38
C SER A 201 2.29 -0.93 14.54
N GLU A 202 1.88 -1.61 13.47
CA GLU A 202 1.58 -3.04 13.49
C GLU A 202 2.80 -3.89 13.87
N GLN A 203 3.98 -3.56 13.34
CA GLN A 203 5.24 -4.25 13.68
C GLN A 203 5.60 -4.10 15.16
N VAL A 204 5.49 -2.88 15.70
CA VAL A 204 5.74 -2.61 17.13
C VAL A 204 4.75 -3.36 18.02
N ILE A 205 3.46 -3.32 17.68
CA ILE A 205 2.42 -4.06 18.42
C ILE A 205 2.67 -5.58 18.32
N SER A 206 3.11 -6.07 17.16
CA SER A 206 3.45 -7.47 16.95
C SER A 206 4.60 -7.91 17.86
N ALA A 207 5.68 -7.15 17.89
CA ALA A 207 6.88 -7.47 18.68
C ALA A 207 6.62 -7.54 20.20
N GLN A 208 5.58 -6.85 20.68
CA GLN A 208 5.21 -6.83 22.10
C GLN A 208 4.27 -7.98 22.50
N ARG A 209 3.68 -8.71 21.55
CA ARG A 209 2.72 -9.77 21.86
C ARG A 209 3.44 -11.11 22.07
N PRO A 210 3.08 -11.87 23.12
CA PRO A 210 3.61 -13.22 23.28
C PRO A 210 3.10 -14.11 22.15
N PHE A 211 3.96 -15.02 21.71
CA PHE A 211 3.62 -16.00 20.69
C PHE A 211 2.67 -17.06 21.26
N ALA A 212 1.47 -17.17 20.70
CA ALA A 212 0.42 -18.06 21.16
C ALA A 212 0.49 -19.43 20.49
N LYS A 213 0.48 -20.50 21.30
CA LYS A 213 0.36 -21.88 20.81
C LYS A 213 -1.12 -22.23 20.65
N ILE A 214 -1.46 -23.00 19.61
CA ILE A 214 -2.84 -23.47 19.37
C ILE A 214 -2.85 -24.97 19.06
N GLY A 215 -3.91 -25.68 19.44
CA GLY A 215 -4.03 -27.13 19.18
C GLY A 215 -2.95 -27.94 19.88
N GLU A 216 -2.65 -27.63 21.16
CA GLU A 216 -1.63 -28.32 21.95
C GLU A 216 -2.00 -29.79 22.22
N ASP A 217 -3.28 -30.14 22.10
CA ASP A 217 -3.83 -31.48 22.20
C ASP A 217 -3.84 -32.27 20.87
N ALA A 218 -3.35 -31.66 19.78
CA ALA A 218 -3.35 -32.28 18.46
C ALA A 218 -2.50 -33.56 18.43
N LYS A 219 -3.16 -34.67 18.16
CA LYS A 219 -2.58 -36.01 18.02
C LYS A 219 -3.24 -36.75 16.86
N ARG A 220 -2.53 -37.73 16.29
CA ARG A 220 -3.12 -38.62 15.29
C ARG A 220 -4.28 -39.41 15.91
N SER A 221 -5.31 -39.68 15.12
CA SER A 221 -6.40 -40.55 15.57
C SER A 221 -5.88 -41.97 15.83
N ALA A 222 -6.55 -42.69 16.74
CA ALA A 222 -6.20 -44.08 17.03
C ALA A 222 -6.29 -44.97 15.78
N ASP A 223 -7.26 -44.68 14.89
CA ASP A 223 -7.44 -45.39 13.63
C ASP A 223 -6.24 -45.23 12.67
N TRP A 224 -5.48 -44.14 12.81
CA TRP A 224 -4.25 -43.92 12.03
C TRP A 224 -3.05 -44.69 12.57
N ALA A 225 -3.08 -45.15 13.83
CA ALA A 225 -1.99 -45.91 14.44
C ALA A 225 -1.83 -47.29 13.81
N THR A 226 -2.91 -47.86 13.26
CA THR A 226 -2.93 -49.17 12.59
C THR A 226 -2.82 -49.07 11.07
N HIS A 227 -2.67 -47.86 10.52
CA HIS A 227 -2.64 -47.64 9.09
C HIS A 227 -1.29 -48.04 8.48
N ALA A 228 -1.25 -49.15 7.73
CA ALA A 228 -0.01 -49.75 7.22
C ALA A 228 0.60 -49.02 6.01
N ARG A 229 -0.19 -48.26 5.24
CA ARG A 229 0.30 -47.51 4.07
C ARG A 229 0.78 -46.12 4.46
N LYS A 230 1.91 -45.69 3.90
CA LYS A 230 2.33 -44.29 3.98
C LYS A 230 1.35 -43.43 3.17
N SER A 231 0.89 -42.34 3.75
CA SER A 231 0.07 -41.33 3.08
C SER A 231 0.90 -40.08 2.80
N LEU A 232 0.73 -39.51 1.61
CA LEU A 232 1.39 -38.28 1.18
C LEU A 232 0.33 -37.33 0.63
N THR A 233 0.29 -36.12 1.18
CA THR A 233 -0.54 -35.03 0.67
C THR A 233 0.36 -33.93 0.15
N VAL A 234 0.14 -33.51 -1.10
CA VAL A 234 0.83 -32.35 -1.69
C VAL A 234 -0.17 -31.22 -1.79
N LEU A 235 0.11 -30.11 -1.11
CA LEU A 235 -0.65 -28.87 -1.22
C LEU A 235 0.10 -27.90 -2.15
N VAL A 236 -0.46 -27.67 -3.33
CA VAL A 236 0.09 -26.69 -4.28
C VAL A 236 -0.54 -25.33 -4.00
N VAL A 237 0.27 -24.39 -3.50
CA VAL A 237 -0.14 -22.99 -3.29
C VAL A 237 0.20 -22.21 -4.56
N GLY A 238 -0.82 -21.89 -5.36
CA GLY A 238 -0.65 -21.13 -6.60
C GLY A 238 -0.39 -19.64 -6.36
N GLU A 239 -0.02 -18.93 -7.43
CA GLU A 239 0.25 -17.49 -7.43
C GLU A 239 -0.48 -16.81 -8.59
N SER A 240 -1.19 -15.71 -8.30
CA SER A 240 -1.89 -14.82 -9.25
C SER A 240 -2.89 -15.43 -10.25
N ALA A 241 -3.03 -16.75 -10.33
CA ALA A 241 -3.95 -17.43 -11.23
C ALA A 241 -5.41 -17.17 -10.79
N ARG A 242 -6.31 -16.91 -11.74
CA ARG A 242 -7.71 -16.58 -11.49
C ARG A 242 -8.67 -17.52 -12.21
N ALA A 243 -9.76 -17.89 -11.54
CA ALA A 243 -10.72 -18.88 -12.01
C ALA A 243 -11.28 -18.59 -13.41
N GLU A 244 -11.52 -17.32 -13.75
CA GLU A 244 -12.03 -16.86 -15.05
C GLU A 244 -11.18 -17.34 -16.24
N ASN A 245 -9.89 -17.66 -16.03
CA ASN A 245 -8.98 -18.10 -17.08
C ASN A 245 -8.58 -19.58 -17.00
N PHE A 246 -9.24 -20.39 -16.18
CA PHE A 246 -9.03 -21.85 -16.15
C PHE A 246 -9.96 -22.56 -17.13
N GLY A 247 -9.38 -23.26 -18.11
CA GLY A 247 -10.14 -24.04 -19.10
C GLY A 247 -11.07 -25.07 -18.45
N ILE A 248 -10.57 -25.78 -17.42
CA ILE A 248 -11.35 -26.76 -16.68
C ILE A 248 -12.52 -26.17 -15.87
N LEU A 249 -12.54 -24.84 -15.70
CA LEU A 249 -13.65 -24.11 -15.08
C LEU A 249 -14.58 -23.43 -16.11
N GLY A 250 -14.41 -23.75 -17.41
CA GLY A 250 -15.28 -23.27 -18.48
C GLY A 250 -14.73 -22.09 -19.28
N TYR A 251 -13.46 -21.71 -19.12
CA TYR A 251 -12.84 -20.68 -19.95
C TYR A 251 -12.76 -21.12 -21.42
N GLY A 252 -13.04 -20.20 -22.36
CA GLY A 252 -13.13 -20.51 -23.79
C GLY A 252 -11.81 -20.90 -24.48
N ARG A 253 -10.68 -20.83 -23.79
CA ARG A 253 -9.39 -21.36 -24.27
C ARG A 253 -8.95 -22.49 -23.35
N ASP A 254 -8.43 -23.57 -23.92
CA ASP A 254 -7.91 -24.70 -23.13
C ASP A 254 -6.55 -24.34 -22.49
N THR A 255 -6.61 -23.71 -21.32
CA THR A 255 -5.43 -23.33 -20.51
C THR A 255 -5.00 -24.43 -19.54
N THR A 256 -5.76 -25.54 -19.46
CA THR A 256 -5.50 -26.65 -18.53
C THR A 256 -5.59 -28.02 -19.23
N PRO A 257 -4.91 -28.22 -20.38
CA PRO A 257 -5.09 -29.41 -21.22
C PRO A 257 -4.66 -30.71 -20.54
N ASN A 258 -3.70 -30.63 -19.61
CA ASN A 258 -3.24 -31.81 -18.87
C ASN A 258 -4.20 -32.17 -17.74
N LEU A 259 -4.72 -31.18 -17.01
CA LEU A 259 -5.69 -31.42 -15.93
C LEU A 259 -6.99 -32.04 -16.48
N ASN A 260 -7.41 -31.66 -17.69
CA ASN A 260 -8.57 -32.24 -18.36
C ASN A 260 -8.45 -33.76 -18.63
N LYS A 261 -7.24 -34.33 -18.56
CA LYS A 261 -6.98 -35.76 -18.80
C LYS A 261 -6.94 -36.57 -17.50
N GLU A 262 -6.91 -35.91 -16.34
CA GLU A 262 -6.76 -36.57 -15.05
C GLU A 262 -8.08 -37.20 -14.60
N SER A 263 -8.09 -38.52 -14.46
CA SER A 263 -9.25 -39.26 -13.98
C SER A 263 -9.52 -38.98 -12.50
N GLY A 264 -10.77 -38.68 -12.15
CA GLY A 264 -11.16 -38.43 -10.75
C GLY A 264 -10.81 -37.03 -10.23
N LEU A 265 -10.42 -36.11 -11.11
CA LEU A 265 -10.19 -34.71 -10.75
C LEU A 265 -11.50 -34.03 -10.35
N VAL A 266 -11.48 -33.37 -9.19
CA VAL A 266 -12.60 -32.56 -8.68
C VAL A 266 -12.24 -31.09 -8.83
N ALA A 267 -13.06 -30.36 -9.59
CA ALA A 267 -12.91 -28.93 -9.81
C ALA A 267 -13.94 -28.14 -8.98
N PHE A 268 -13.49 -27.06 -8.35
CA PHE A 268 -14.35 -26.15 -7.59
C PHE A 268 -14.46 -24.82 -8.35
N THR A 269 -15.68 -24.42 -8.70
CA THR A 269 -15.94 -23.21 -9.51
C THR A 269 -16.23 -21.97 -8.68
N ASP A 270 -16.64 -22.13 -7.42
CA ASP A 270 -17.05 -21.04 -6.53
C ASP A 270 -16.12 -20.95 -5.32
N VAL A 271 -14.89 -20.45 -5.55
CA VAL A 271 -13.84 -20.31 -4.54
C VAL A 271 -13.30 -18.89 -4.55
N TYR A 272 -13.14 -18.30 -3.36
CA TYR A 272 -12.65 -16.93 -3.17
C TYR A 272 -11.45 -16.93 -2.23
N SER A 273 -10.47 -16.07 -2.53
CA SER A 273 -9.27 -15.89 -1.71
C SER A 273 -9.55 -15.12 -0.41
N CYS A 274 -8.67 -15.29 0.58
CA CYS A 274 -8.68 -14.46 1.79
C CYS A 274 -8.41 -12.98 1.46
N GLY A 275 -7.42 -12.71 0.61
CA GLY A 275 -7.05 -11.37 0.16
C GLY A 275 -6.65 -11.37 -1.31
N THR A 276 -6.17 -10.23 -1.79
CA THR A 276 -5.74 -10.04 -3.18
C THR A 276 -4.21 -9.98 -3.33
N GLU A 277 -3.49 -10.26 -2.24
CA GLU A 277 -2.03 -10.18 -2.16
C GLU A 277 -1.47 -11.38 -1.38
N THR A 278 -0.30 -11.87 -1.78
CA THR A 278 0.37 -13.04 -1.19
C THR A 278 0.65 -12.84 0.30
N ALA A 279 1.05 -11.63 0.70
CA ALA A 279 1.34 -11.26 2.09
C ALA A 279 0.13 -11.34 3.05
N VAL A 280 -1.10 -11.35 2.52
CA VAL A 280 -2.34 -11.54 3.29
C VAL A 280 -2.90 -12.94 3.10
N SER A 281 -2.98 -13.41 1.86
CA SER A 281 -3.66 -14.66 1.53
C SER A 281 -2.95 -15.87 2.11
N VAL A 282 -1.62 -15.95 1.99
CA VAL A 282 -0.85 -17.10 2.48
C VAL A 282 -0.99 -17.22 4.01
N PRO A 283 -0.66 -16.20 4.83
CA PRO A 283 -0.82 -16.36 6.27
C PRO A 283 -2.28 -16.55 6.71
N CYS A 284 -3.26 -15.99 5.98
CA CYS A 284 -4.68 -16.20 6.28
C CYS A 284 -5.11 -17.66 6.07
N MET A 285 -4.78 -18.25 4.92
CA MET A 285 -5.15 -19.62 4.55
C MET A 285 -4.61 -20.68 5.51
N PHE A 286 -3.43 -20.42 6.09
CA PHE A 286 -2.79 -21.32 7.06
C PHE A 286 -3.04 -20.94 8.52
N SER A 287 -3.85 -19.91 8.79
CA SER A 287 -4.27 -19.55 10.14
C SER A 287 -5.59 -20.24 10.52
N ASN A 288 -5.97 -20.12 11.79
CA ASN A 288 -7.30 -20.51 12.28
C ASN A 288 -8.36 -19.40 12.11
N MET A 289 -8.08 -18.35 11.33
CA MET A 289 -8.96 -17.20 11.13
C MET A 289 -9.60 -17.23 9.74
N GLY A 290 -10.93 -17.06 9.69
CA GLY A 290 -11.62 -16.82 8.43
C GLY A 290 -11.41 -15.39 7.91
N ARG A 291 -11.62 -15.18 6.61
CA ARG A 291 -11.41 -13.91 5.89
C ARG A 291 -11.91 -12.66 6.64
N LYS A 292 -13.14 -12.70 7.17
CA LYS A 292 -13.77 -11.54 7.85
C LYS A 292 -13.09 -11.14 9.16
N ASN A 293 -12.42 -12.07 9.82
CA ASN A 293 -11.82 -11.88 11.14
C ASN A 293 -10.29 -12.02 11.11
N TYR A 294 -9.70 -12.04 9.92
CA TYR A 294 -8.26 -12.16 9.76
C TYR A 294 -7.56 -10.91 10.33
N ASN A 295 -6.55 -11.14 11.16
CA ASN A 295 -5.71 -10.10 11.71
C ASN A 295 -4.24 -10.49 11.52
N ALA A 296 -3.51 -9.73 10.71
CA ALA A 296 -2.12 -10.03 10.34
C ALA A 296 -1.20 -10.09 11.57
N THR A 297 -1.34 -9.17 12.52
CA THR A 297 -0.57 -9.15 13.76
C THR A 297 -0.84 -10.40 14.61
N LYS A 298 -2.11 -10.83 14.73
CA LYS A 298 -2.45 -12.06 15.45
C LYS A 298 -1.89 -13.28 14.73
N ALA A 299 -2.03 -13.35 13.41
CA ALA A 299 -1.55 -14.46 12.59
C ALA A 299 -0.04 -14.68 12.73
N ARG A 300 0.75 -13.59 12.79
CA ARG A 300 2.20 -13.65 13.00
C ARG A 300 2.60 -14.13 14.40
N ASN A 301 1.80 -13.80 15.41
CA ASN A 301 2.09 -14.12 16.80
C ASN A 301 1.30 -15.33 17.32
N GLN A 302 0.92 -16.24 16.43
CA GLN A 302 0.31 -17.51 16.83
C GLN A 302 0.73 -18.64 15.90
N GLU A 303 0.65 -19.87 16.40
CA GLU A 303 0.79 -21.06 15.56
C GLU A 303 -0.34 -21.16 14.52
N GLY A 304 -0.01 -21.78 13.39
CA GLY A 304 -0.93 -22.05 12.28
C GLY A 304 -1.12 -23.53 12.02
N LEU A 305 -1.77 -23.84 10.89
CA LEU A 305 -2.06 -25.20 10.45
C LEU A 305 -0.80 -26.08 10.40
N LEU A 306 0.30 -25.55 9.84
CA LEU A 306 1.54 -26.32 9.66
C LEU A 306 2.18 -26.72 11.00
N ASP A 307 2.09 -25.85 12.01
CA ASP A 307 2.56 -26.14 13.37
C ASP A 307 1.77 -27.27 14.01
N VAL A 308 0.44 -27.21 13.89
CA VAL A 308 -0.48 -28.21 14.44
C VAL A 308 -0.28 -29.58 13.76
N LEU A 309 -0.10 -29.60 12.44
CA LEU A 309 0.21 -30.84 11.70
C LEU A 309 1.54 -31.45 12.17
N LYS A 310 2.59 -30.63 12.30
CA LYS A 310 3.89 -31.06 12.81
C LYS A 310 3.78 -31.59 14.25
N ARG A 311 3.02 -30.93 15.12
CA ARG A 311 2.76 -31.39 16.49
C ARG A 311 2.05 -32.73 16.52
N ALA A 312 1.08 -32.94 15.64
CA ALA A 312 0.41 -34.23 15.46
C ALA A 312 1.35 -35.31 14.85
N GLY A 313 2.65 -35.03 14.73
CA GLY A 313 3.67 -35.96 14.26
C GLY A 313 3.66 -36.16 12.75
N ILE A 314 2.95 -35.34 11.98
CA ILE A 314 3.00 -35.38 10.50
C ILE A 314 4.28 -34.67 10.05
N GLU A 315 5.03 -35.28 9.13
CA GLU A 315 6.17 -34.62 8.51
C GLU A 315 5.67 -33.52 7.57
N VAL A 316 6.12 -32.28 7.82
CA VAL A 316 5.72 -31.11 7.03
C VAL A 316 6.95 -30.49 6.40
N VAL A 317 6.94 -30.43 5.07
CA VAL A 317 7.99 -29.81 4.26
C VAL A 317 7.35 -28.74 3.37
N TRP A 318 7.87 -27.52 3.45
CA TRP A 318 7.52 -26.40 2.58
C TRP A 318 8.61 -26.22 1.52
N ARG A 319 8.25 -26.37 0.24
CA ARG A 319 9.12 -26.08 -0.91
C ARG A 319 8.68 -24.78 -1.54
N ASP A 320 9.57 -23.81 -1.57
CA ASP A 320 9.27 -22.45 -2.02
C ASP A 320 9.99 -22.11 -3.32
N ASN A 321 9.25 -21.55 -4.27
CA ASN A 321 9.79 -21.02 -5.53
C ASN A 321 9.26 -19.60 -5.77
N GLN A 322 9.03 -18.84 -4.69
CA GLN A 322 8.50 -17.48 -4.70
C GLN A 322 9.29 -16.59 -3.72
N ALA A 323 8.77 -15.41 -3.39
CA ALA A 323 9.35 -14.53 -2.38
C ALA A 323 9.14 -15.03 -0.93
N GLY A 324 9.13 -16.35 -0.72
CA GLY A 324 9.00 -16.99 0.59
C GLY A 324 7.56 -17.19 1.09
N CYS A 325 7.44 -17.89 2.21
CA CYS A 325 6.17 -18.34 2.81
C CYS A 325 5.48 -17.32 3.73
N LYS A 326 5.97 -16.07 3.76
CA LYS A 326 5.41 -14.94 4.53
C LYS A 326 5.20 -15.26 6.03
N GLY A 327 6.15 -15.97 6.64
CA GLY A 327 6.14 -16.36 8.06
C GLY A 327 5.37 -17.65 8.39
N THR A 328 4.68 -18.22 7.40
CA THR A 328 3.80 -19.39 7.59
C THR A 328 4.59 -20.67 7.84
N CYS A 329 5.80 -20.77 7.27
CA CYS A 329 6.62 -21.96 7.28
C CYS A 329 7.81 -21.90 8.26
N ASP A 330 7.95 -20.82 9.05
CA ASP A 330 9.13 -20.55 9.88
C ASP A 330 9.48 -21.66 10.89
N ARG A 331 8.53 -22.53 11.20
CA ARG A 331 8.65 -23.58 12.23
C ARG A 331 8.54 -25.00 11.66
N VAL A 332 8.52 -25.15 10.33
CA VAL A 332 8.55 -26.45 9.64
C VAL A 332 9.78 -26.56 8.74
N THR A 333 10.01 -27.73 8.14
CA THR A 333 11.15 -27.92 7.24
C THR A 333 10.96 -27.06 5.99
N PHE A 334 11.88 -26.15 5.73
CA PHE A 334 11.85 -25.25 4.56
C PHE A 334 12.90 -25.65 3.53
N GLN A 335 12.53 -25.59 2.26
CA GLN A 335 13.40 -25.84 1.11
C GLN A 335 13.18 -24.74 0.08
N ASP A 336 14.20 -23.91 -0.12
CA ASP A 336 14.22 -22.96 -1.23
C ASP A 336 14.59 -23.69 -2.53
N VAL A 337 13.72 -23.59 -3.53
CA VAL A 337 13.91 -24.15 -4.87
C VAL A 337 13.81 -23.08 -5.95
N SER A 338 13.94 -21.79 -5.57
CA SER A 338 14.08 -20.69 -6.51
C SER A 338 15.47 -20.72 -7.18
N ASN A 339 15.49 -20.55 -8.50
CA ASN A 339 16.70 -20.56 -9.34
C ASN A 339 17.11 -19.14 -9.73
#